data_AF-A0A292PS41-F1
#
_entry.id   AF-A0A292PS41-F1
#
_cell.length_a   1.000
_cell.length_b   1.000
_cell.length_c   1.000
_cell.angle_alpha   90.00
_cell.angle_beta   90.00
_cell.angle_gamma   90.00
#
_symmetry.space_group_name_H-M   'P 1'
#
loop_
_entity.id
_entity.type
_entity.pdbx_description
1 polymer ?
#
loop_
_entity_poly.entity_id
_entity_poly.type
_entity_poly.pdbx_seq_one_letter_code
_entity_poly.pdbx_strand_id
1 'polypeptide(L)'
;MDGGLPDDHNSGGGSESSSIELLTPESESTQEFSNSISSKWKPVWYTGWHTGVLACATSAVLVLFINISLTIYAASNPEYKMKGGVGTLYSGNCHKSRKIGMWLHMGINVLSTLLLSGSNYTQQCLAAPTRSEIDAAHAKRRWMDIGVPSVRNLFRIKLERRILWIAIGFTSIPLHLLYNSAVYTSLAANDFVVAVVSKDHFEPGAYSNMTETLVASPDQEWRFNNAVGTPYRTTRRYQTDSETIQLFRRVLEGYDTGAEDYDDLTTSDCTKIYNTDFVSNRRNLFLITKLSSNATYNNTILDMINIKSSDTASSDWMCTYNSSGDSGILRPVNFVCDPHEIVTNVARGLPWRVSLHTGDKVEISGCKSERTDE
;
A
#
# COMPACT_ATOMS: atom_id res chain seq x y z
N MET A 1 -77.46 -13.55 6.96
CA MET A 1 -78.77 -13.06 7.37
C MET A 1 -78.62 -12.54 8.78
N ASP A 2 -78.71 -11.22 8.91
CA ASP A 2 -78.81 -10.49 10.17
C ASP A 2 -80.03 -10.93 10.98
N GLY A 3 -79.97 -10.69 12.29
CA GLY A 3 -81.16 -10.55 13.14
C GLY A 3 -81.02 -11.23 14.50
N GLY A 4 -80.65 -10.45 15.52
CA GLY A 4 -80.62 -10.89 16.91
C GLY A 4 -81.97 -10.82 17.62
N LEU A 5 -82.02 -11.37 18.84
CA LEU A 5 -82.82 -10.89 19.96
C LEU A 5 -82.20 -11.43 21.29
N PRO A 6 -82.34 -10.71 22.43
CA PRO A 6 -81.63 -10.97 23.68
C PRO A 6 -82.48 -11.70 24.72
N ASP A 7 -81.87 -12.16 25.83
CA ASP A 7 -82.57 -12.34 27.11
C ASP A 7 -81.63 -12.29 28.33
N ASP A 8 -82.21 -11.80 29.42
CA ASP A 8 -81.64 -11.17 30.61
C ASP A 8 -81.42 -12.12 31.81
N HIS A 9 -80.58 -11.65 32.75
CA HIS A 9 -80.58 -11.84 34.22
C HIS A 9 -80.61 -13.26 34.86
N ASN A 10 -79.63 -13.57 35.73
CA ASN A 10 -79.67 -13.28 37.19
C ASN A 10 -78.60 -14.05 38.03
N SER A 11 -77.80 -13.27 38.76
CA SER A 11 -77.25 -13.40 40.13
C SER A 11 -76.94 -14.72 40.85
N GLY A 12 -75.78 -14.72 41.53
CA GLY A 12 -75.40 -15.53 42.70
C GLY A 12 -73.93 -15.97 42.59
N GLY A 13 -72.94 -15.49 43.34
CA GLY A 13 -72.88 -15.20 44.78
C GLY A 13 -72.15 -16.35 45.48
N GLY A 14 -70.93 -16.14 45.99
CA GLY A 14 -70.28 -17.11 46.90
C GLY A 14 -68.76 -17.21 46.81
N SER A 15 -68.10 -16.72 47.85
CA SER A 15 -66.67 -16.68 48.15
C SER A 15 -66.06 -18.03 48.57
N GLU A 16 -64.74 -18.14 48.37
CA GLU A 16 -63.71 -18.79 49.20
C GLU A 16 -63.97 -20.17 49.84
N SER A 17 -63.09 -21.13 49.56
CA SER A 17 -62.23 -21.68 50.63
C SER A 17 -61.03 -22.45 50.09
N SER A 18 -59.89 -22.13 50.70
CA SER A 18 -58.60 -22.80 50.66
C SER A 18 -58.66 -24.21 51.25
N SER A 19 -57.81 -25.11 50.76
CA SER A 19 -57.33 -26.25 51.56
C SER A 19 -55.86 -26.49 51.24
N ILE A 20 -55.04 -25.97 52.14
CA ILE A 20 -53.64 -26.32 52.38
C ILE A 20 -53.60 -27.80 52.75
N GLU A 21 -52.88 -28.61 51.97
CA GLU A 21 -52.53 -29.97 52.37
C GLU A 21 -51.11 -29.96 52.94
N LEU A 22 -51.05 -30.22 54.24
CA LEU A 22 -49.88 -30.31 55.09
C LEU A 22 -49.45 -31.79 55.13
N LEU A 23 -48.21 -32.10 54.74
CA LEU A 23 -47.57 -33.38 55.08
C LEU A 23 -46.17 -33.14 55.65
N THR A 24 -45.84 -34.01 56.60
CA THR A 24 -44.99 -33.89 57.79
C THR A 24 -43.48 -33.98 57.55
N PRO A 25 -42.64 -33.53 58.52
CA PRO A 25 -41.20 -33.70 58.48
C PRO A 25 -40.79 -35.05 59.08
N GLU A 26 -40.13 -35.90 58.30
CA GLU A 26 -39.38 -37.04 58.83
C GLU A 26 -37.88 -36.68 58.88
N SER A 27 -37.33 -36.82 60.07
CA SER A 27 -35.92 -36.68 60.38
C SER A 27 -35.42 -37.98 61.00
N GLU A 28 -34.45 -38.64 60.37
CA GLU A 28 -33.46 -39.55 60.99
C GLU A 28 -32.29 -39.69 59.98
N SER A 29 -31.17 -38.98 60.19
CA SER A 29 -29.98 -39.44 60.93
C SER A 29 -29.18 -40.53 60.21
N THR A 30 -28.06 -40.17 59.57
CA THR A 30 -26.78 -40.88 59.75
C THR A 30 -25.59 -40.01 59.36
N GLN A 31 -24.51 -40.21 60.10
CA GLN A 31 -23.36 -39.35 60.35
C GLN A 31 -22.12 -39.79 59.55
N GLU A 32 -21.27 -38.81 59.19
CA GLU A 32 -19.84 -38.91 58.77
C GLU A 32 -19.53 -39.62 57.43
N PHE A 33 -18.50 -39.29 56.64
CA PHE A 33 -17.19 -38.69 56.88
C PHE A 33 -16.66 -38.10 55.55
N SER A 34 -15.90 -37.00 55.63
CA SER A 34 -14.99 -36.39 54.65
C SER A 34 -15.20 -36.61 53.14
N ASN A 35 -15.37 -35.51 52.40
CA ASN A 35 -14.37 -35.12 51.41
C ASN A 35 -14.47 -33.62 51.14
N SER A 36 -13.59 -32.88 51.81
CA SER A 36 -13.09 -31.60 51.30
C SER A 36 -12.48 -31.87 49.93
N ILE A 37 -13.09 -31.31 48.88
CA ILE A 37 -12.50 -30.83 47.61
C ILE A 37 -13.67 -30.39 46.72
N SER A 38 -13.91 -29.09 46.68
CA SER A 38 -14.02 -28.33 45.42
C SER A 38 -14.35 -26.89 45.78
N SER A 39 -13.39 -25.99 45.54
CA SER A 39 -13.76 -24.62 45.26
C SER A 39 -14.64 -24.68 44.01
N LYS A 40 -15.95 -24.55 44.22
CA LYS A 40 -16.90 -24.36 43.13
C LYS A 40 -16.60 -23.00 42.51
N TRP A 41 -15.67 -22.98 41.57
CA TRP A 41 -15.71 -22.05 40.46
C TRP A 41 -17.02 -22.34 39.73
N LYS A 42 -18.11 -21.74 40.20
CA LYS A 42 -19.36 -21.74 39.43
C LYS A 42 -19.04 -20.93 38.18
N PRO A 43 -19.07 -21.51 36.96
CA PRO A 43 -19.00 -20.69 35.76
C PRO A 43 -20.17 -19.71 35.85
N VAL A 44 -19.89 -18.41 35.81
CA VAL A 44 -20.93 -17.41 35.64
C VAL A 44 -21.39 -17.56 34.19
N TRP A 45 -22.51 -18.25 33.99
CA TRP A 45 -23.16 -18.28 32.69
C TRP A 45 -23.74 -16.88 32.49
N TYR A 46 -22.97 -16.00 31.84
CA TYR A 46 -23.53 -14.78 31.28
C TYR A 46 -24.67 -15.20 30.35
N THR A 47 -25.88 -14.73 30.62
CA THR A 47 -27.07 -15.01 29.83
C THR A 47 -27.50 -13.73 29.10
N GLY A 48 -27.96 -13.85 27.85
CA GLY A 48 -28.43 -12.73 27.05
C GLY A 48 -27.33 -11.81 26.51
N TRP A 49 -27.54 -10.49 26.58
CA TRP A 49 -26.71 -9.48 25.90
C TRP A 49 -25.27 -9.40 26.43
N HIS A 50 -25.03 -9.80 27.68
CA HIS A 50 -23.70 -9.80 28.27
C HIS A 50 -22.72 -10.73 27.54
N THR A 51 -23.20 -11.89 27.07
CA THR A 51 -22.39 -12.85 26.30
C THR A 51 -22.01 -12.28 24.95
N GLY A 52 -22.93 -11.57 24.29
CA GLY A 52 -22.65 -10.88 23.04
C GLY A 52 -21.60 -9.80 23.22
N VAL A 53 -21.72 -8.96 24.27
CA VAL A 53 -20.72 -7.92 24.57
C VAL A 53 -19.36 -8.53 24.91
N LEU A 54 -19.33 -9.63 25.66
CA LEU A 54 -18.09 -10.36 25.95
C LEU A 54 -17.43 -10.88 24.67
N ALA A 55 -18.18 -11.48 23.75
CA ALA A 55 -17.67 -11.94 22.46
C ALA A 55 -17.14 -10.78 21.60
N CYS A 56 -17.81 -9.62 21.61
CA CYS A 56 -17.34 -8.40 20.93
C CYS A 56 -16.02 -7.91 21.54
N ALA A 57 -15.92 -7.87 22.86
CA ALA A 57 -14.71 -7.46 23.57
C ALA A 57 -13.55 -8.42 23.28
N THR A 58 -13.79 -9.74 23.33
CA THR A 58 -12.79 -10.75 22.98
C THR A 58 -12.32 -10.60 21.53
N SER A 59 -13.24 -10.34 20.59
CA SER A 59 -12.90 -10.12 19.18
C SER A 59 -12.03 -8.87 19.00
N ALA A 60 -12.34 -7.77 19.69
CA ALA A 60 -11.55 -6.54 19.65
C ALA A 60 -10.14 -6.75 20.22
N VAL A 61 -10.02 -7.49 21.33
CA VAL A 61 -8.73 -7.85 21.93
C VAL A 61 -7.90 -8.73 20.97
N LEU A 62 -8.52 -9.71 20.32
CA LEU A 62 -7.85 -10.54 19.32
C LEU A 62 -7.31 -9.70 18.16
N VAL A 63 -8.13 -8.79 17.61
CA VAL A 63 -7.72 -7.88 16.53
C VAL A 63 -6.56 -7.00 16.99
N LEU A 64 -6.60 -6.47 18.22
CA LEU A 64 -5.51 -5.69 18.79
C LEU A 64 -4.20 -6.49 18.84
N PHE A 65 -4.23 -7.74 19.32
CA PHE A 65 -3.05 -8.60 19.35
C PHE A 65 -2.48 -8.89 17.97
N ILE A 66 -3.33 -9.12 16.96
CA ILE A 66 -2.90 -9.33 15.57
C ILE A 66 -2.18 -8.08 15.04
N ASN A 67 -2.76 -6.90 15.23
CA ASN A 67 -2.16 -5.64 14.76
C ASN A 67 -0.83 -5.34 15.47
N ILE A 68 -0.78 -5.50 16.80
CA ILE A 68 0.46 -5.32 17.56
C ILE A 68 1.53 -6.31 17.10
N SER A 69 1.18 -7.59 16.92
CA SER A 69 2.14 -8.62 16.49
C SER A 69 2.72 -8.32 15.10
N LEU A 70 1.87 -7.93 14.14
CA LEU A 70 2.32 -7.52 12.81
C LEU A 70 3.19 -6.26 12.84
N THR A 71 2.85 -5.30 13.71
CA THR A 71 3.62 -4.06 13.88
C THR A 71 4.99 -4.33 14.48
N ILE A 72 5.06 -5.16 15.54
CA ILE A 72 6.31 -5.59 16.15
C ILE A 72 7.15 -6.35 15.13
N TYR A 73 6.55 -7.28 14.38
CA TYR A 73 7.24 -8.00 13.32
C TYR A 73 7.85 -7.03 12.31
N ALA A 74 7.06 -6.13 11.72
CA ALA A 74 7.54 -5.15 10.75
C ALA A 74 8.61 -4.20 11.31
N ALA A 75 8.56 -3.87 12.60
CA ALA A 75 9.52 -2.96 13.25
C ALA A 75 10.82 -3.65 13.72
N SER A 76 10.75 -4.94 14.05
CA SER A 76 11.87 -5.70 14.62
C SER A 76 12.58 -6.62 13.63
N ASN A 77 12.07 -6.73 12.39
CA ASN A 77 12.70 -7.54 11.35
C ASN A 77 14.11 -7.00 11.03
N PRO A 78 15.18 -7.81 11.23
CA PRO A 78 16.56 -7.38 10.96
C PRO A 78 16.83 -7.26 9.45
N GLU A 79 16.06 -7.98 8.63
CA GLU A 79 16.20 -8.00 7.17
C GLU A 79 15.70 -6.70 6.53
N TYR A 80 14.68 -6.07 7.10
CA TYR A 80 14.06 -4.87 6.54
C TYR A 80 14.02 -3.73 7.57
N LYS A 81 14.94 -2.77 7.46
CA LYS A 81 14.95 -1.58 8.33
C LYS A 81 13.77 -0.67 8.00
N MET A 82 13.06 -0.20 9.02
CA MET A 82 12.02 0.82 8.85
C MET A 82 12.62 2.09 8.23
N LYS A 83 11.97 2.62 7.18
CA LYS A 83 12.33 3.88 6.53
C LYS A 83 11.13 4.81 6.52
N GLY A 84 11.29 6.04 7.00
CA GLY A 84 10.22 7.06 6.97
C GLY A 84 8.94 6.69 7.73
N GLY A 85 9.02 5.83 8.74
CA GLY A 85 7.85 5.35 9.49
C GLY A 85 7.11 4.17 8.84
N VAL A 86 7.59 3.69 7.69
CA VAL A 86 7.04 2.52 6.99
C VAL A 86 7.91 1.29 7.26
N GLY A 87 7.27 0.21 7.73
CA GLY A 87 7.90 -1.10 7.88
C GLY A 87 7.63 -1.96 6.64
N THR A 88 8.68 -2.58 6.10
CA THR A 88 8.54 -3.50 4.95
C THR A 88 8.25 -4.90 5.48
N LEU A 89 7.11 -5.47 5.08
CA LEU A 89 6.73 -6.84 5.47
C LEU A 89 7.40 -7.91 4.59
N TYR A 90 7.60 -7.59 3.31
CA TYR A 90 8.23 -8.47 2.34
C TYR A 90 8.78 -7.62 1.19
N SER A 91 10.01 -7.92 0.78
CA SER A 91 10.63 -7.41 -0.45
C SER A 91 11.11 -8.61 -1.26
N GLY A 92 10.84 -8.60 -2.56
CA GLY A 92 11.10 -9.75 -3.42
C GLY A 92 10.05 -9.88 -4.53
N ASN A 93 10.05 -11.07 -5.14
CA ASN A 93 9.23 -11.44 -6.28
C ASN A 93 7.79 -10.85 -6.26
N CYS A 94 7.45 -10.17 -7.36
CA CYS A 94 6.18 -9.46 -7.51
C CYS A 94 4.94 -10.37 -7.35
N HIS A 95 4.99 -11.60 -7.88
CA HIS A 95 3.86 -12.53 -7.75
C HIS A 95 3.62 -12.94 -6.29
N LYS A 96 4.69 -13.17 -5.52
CA LYS A 96 4.60 -13.48 -4.09
C LYS A 96 4.12 -12.27 -3.29
N SER A 97 4.66 -11.09 -3.54
CA SER A 97 4.22 -9.82 -2.95
C SER A 97 2.73 -9.59 -3.18
N ARG A 98 2.25 -9.75 -4.42
CA ARG A 98 0.83 -9.63 -4.77
C ARG A 98 -0.05 -10.63 -4.03
N LYS A 99 0.40 -11.88 -3.89
CA LYS A 99 -0.34 -12.92 -3.16
C LYS A 99 -0.44 -12.60 -1.67
N ILE A 100 0.66 -12.15 -1.05
CA ILE A 100 0.69 -11.73 0.35
C ILE A 100 -0.26 -10.54 0.56
N GLY A 101 -0.16 -9.50 -0.29
CA GLY A 101 -1.03 -8.32 -0.24
C GLY A 101 -2.51 -8.70 -0.34
N MET A 102 -2.88 -9.60 -1.27
CA MET A 102 -4.25 -10.08 -1.41
C MET A 102 -4.79 -10.73 -0.12
N TRP A 103 -4.01 -11.62 0.51
CA TRP A 103 -4.42 -12.26 1.77
C TRP A 103 -4.49 -11.29 2.94
N LEU A 104 -3.55 -10.33 3.02
CA LEU A 104 -3.57 -9.29 4.05
C LEU A 104 -4.81 -8.40 3.91
N HIS A 105 -5.13 -7.93 2.71
CA HIS A 105 -6.34 -7.13 2.48
C HIS A 105 -7.63 -7.92 2.75
N MET A 106 -7.67 -9.21 2.40
CA MET A 106 -8.79 -10.08 2.77
C MET A 106 -8.93 -10.17 4.29
N GLY A 107 -7.83 -10.39 5.01
CA GLY A 107 -7.81 -10.42 6.47
C GLY A 107 -8.27 -9.10 7.09
N ILE A 108 -7.76 -7.97 6.61
CA ILE A 108 -8.15 -6.62 7.07
C ILE A 108 -9.66 -6.40 6.90
N ASN A 109 -10.24 -6.80 5.77
CA ASN A 109 -11.68 -6.67 5.55
C ASN A 109 -12.52 -7.52 6.53
N VAL A 110 -12.07 -8.75 6.83
CA VAL A 110 -12.73 -9.61 7.82
C VAL A 110 -12.63 -8.99 9.22
N LEU A 111 -11.43 -8.59 9.65
CA LEU A 111 -11.20 -7.98 10.96
C LEU A 111 -11.97 -6.65 11.10
N SER A 112 -12.00 -5.83 10.06
CA SER A 112 -12.76 -4.58 10.02
C SER A 112 -14.26 -4.83 10.18
N THR A 113 -14.79 -5.85 9.51
CA THR A 113 -16.20 -6.24 9.61
C THR A 113 -16.55 -6.74 11.01
N LEU A 114 -15.67 -7.54 11.64
CA LEU A 114 -15.84 -8.00 13.01
C LEU A 114 -15.86 -6.83 14.00
N LEU A 115 -14.91 -5.90 13.88
CA LEU A 115 -14.87 -4.70 14.72
C LEU A 115 -16.09 -3.81 14.52
N LEU A 116 -16.53 -3.62 13.28
CA LEU A 116 -17.70 -2.80 12.96
C LEU A 116 -18.98 -3.42 13.52
N SER A 117 -19.18 -4.72 13.30
CA SER A 117 -20.33 -5.47 13.82
C SER A 117 -20.36 -5.47 15.35
N GLY A 118 -19.21 -5.74 15.99
CA GLY A 118 -19.08 -5.72 17.44
C GLY A 118 -19.29 -4.34 18.05
N SER A 119 -18.79 -3.29 17.39
CA SER A 119 -19.01 -1.89 17.80
C SER A 119 -20.48 -1.52 17.72
N ASN A 120 -21.14 -1.85 16.60
CA ASN A 120 -22.57 -1.60 16.43
C ASN A 120 -23.42 -2.36 17.46
N TYR A 121 -23.13 -3.65 17.69
CA TYR A 121 -23.82 -4.45 18.71
C TYR A 121 -23.67 -3.86 20.12
N THR A 122 -22.45 -3.47 20.48
CA THR A 122 -22.15 -2.87 21.80
C THR A 122 -22.83 -1.50 21.94
N GLN A 123 -22.85 -0.70 20.87
CA GLN A 123 -23.57 0.57 20.81
C GLN A 123 -25.08 0.39 20.99
N GLN A 124 -25.70 -0.65 20.42
CA GLN A 124 -27.12 -0.96 20.65
C GLN A 124 -27.39 -1.30 22.11
N CYS A 125 -26.53 -2.13 22.73
CA CYS A 125 -26.63 -2.45 24.15
C CYS A 125 -26.48 -1.18 25.03
N LEU A 126 -25.55 -0.30 24.67
CA LEU A 126 -25.31 0.96 25.38
C LEU A 126 -26.44 1.97 25.20
N ALA A 127 -27.21 1.94 24.11
CA ALA A 127 -28.33 2.85 23.88
C ALA A 127 -29.68 2.36 24.44
N ALA A 128 -29.79 1.07 24.80
CA ALA A 128 -31.03 0.46 25.28
C ALA A 128 -31.42 0.94 26.70
N PRO A 129 -32.57 1.61 26.90
CA PRO A 129 -32.93 2.15 28.21
C PRO A 129 -33.20 1.04 29.24
N THR A 130 -32.82 1.27 30.51
CA THR A 130 -33.18 0.36 31.60
C THR A 130 -34.65 0.53 31.99
N ARG A 131 -35.23 -0.47 32.67
CA ARG A 131 -36.61 -0.36 33.17
C ARG A 131 -36.83 0.88 34.05
N SER A 132 -35.89 1.14 34.97
CA SER A 132 -35.94 2.34 35.80
C SER A 132 -35.84 3.65 35.02
N GLU A 133 -35.06 3.71 33.93
CA GLU A 133 -34.98 4.87 33.04
C GLU A 133 -36.29 5.08 32.27
N ILE A 134 -36.96 3.99 31.86
CA ILE A 134 -38.27 4.02 31.20
C ILE A 134 -39.34 4.54 32.17
N ASP A 135 -39.39 3.99 33.39
CA ASP A 135 -40.38 4.37 34.40
C ASP A 135 -40.24 5.85 34.77
N ALA A 136 -39.01 6.34 34.92
CA ALA A 136 -38.73 7.75 35.18
C ALA A 136 -39.14 8.68 34.01
N ALA A 137 -39.05 8.20 32.76
CA ALA A 137 -39.52 8.95 31.60
C ALA A 137 -41.06 8.96 31.52
N HIS A 138 -41.71 7.82 31.78
CA HIS A 138 -43.17 7.68 31.79
C HIS A 138 -43.81 8.50 32.90
N ALA A 139 -43.20 8.58 34.09
CA ALA A 139 -43.64 9.47 35.17
C ALA A 139 -43.69 10.95 34.73
N LYS A 140 -42.87 11.34 33.74
CA LYS A 140 -42.83 12.68 33.13
C LYS A 140 -43.66 12.79 31.85
N ARG A 141 -44.52 11.80 31.56
CA ARG A 141 -45.33 11.68 30.32
C ARG A 141 -44.48 11.73 29.03
N ARG A 142 -43.27 11.18 29.06
CA ARG A 142 -42.36 11.10 27.91
C ARG A 142 -42.15 9.66 27.49
N TRP A 143 -42.21 9.37 26.19
CA TRP A 143 -41.91 8.04 25.64
C TRP A 143 -40.42 7.85 25.35
N MET A 144 -39.96 6.60 25.39
CA MET A 144 -38.60 6.15 25.05
C MET A 144 -38.68 5.08 23.96
N ASP A 145 -37.71 5.07 23.05
CA ASP A 145 -37.69 4.07 21.96
C ASP A 145 -37.11 2.75 22.48
N ILE A 146 -37.74 1.62 22.16
CA ILE A 146 -37.31 0.29 22.65
C ILE A 146 -37.03 -0.60 21.44
N GLY A 147 -35.92 -1.35 21.48
CA GLY A 147 -35.56 -2.30 20.43
C GLY A 147 -35.04 -1.67 19.13
N VAL A 148 -34.79 -0.36 19.12
CA VAL A 148 -34.23 0.37 17.97
C VAL A 148 -33.02 1.22 18.40
N PRO A 149 -32.02 1.41 17.52
CA PRO A 149 -30.88 2.29 17.79
C PRO A 149 -31.33 3.76 17.81
N SER A 150 -31.72 4.26 18.98
CA SER A 150 -32.22 5.63 19.16
C SER A 150 -31.17 6.56 19.77
N VAL A 151 -30.64 7.47 18.95
CA VAL A 151 -29.76 8.56 19.41
C VAL A 151 -30.49 9.49 20.38
N ARG A 152 -31.82 9.59 20.29
CA ARG A 152 -32.64 10.38 21.20
C ARG A 152 -32.62 9.84 22.63
N ASN A 153 -32.59 8.51 22.78
CA ASN A 153 -32.45 7.88 24.09
C ASN A 153 -31.09 8.21 24.72
N LEU A 154 -30.04 8.40 23.92
CA LEU A 154 -28.69 8.71 24.40
C LEU A 154 -28.63 9.97 25.26
N PHE A 155 -29.47 10.97 24.95
CA PHE A 155 -29.58 12.22 25.73
C PHE A 155 -30.30 12.05 27.07
N ARG A 156 -30.92 10.90 27.32
CA ARG A 156 -31.79 10.63 28.48
C ARG A 156 -31.26 9.51 29.40
N ILE A 157 -30.30 8.72 28.93
CA ILE A 157 -29.60 7.71 29.74
C ILE A 157 -28.41 8.32 30.51
N LYS A 158 -27.83 7.53 31.42
CA LYS A 158 -26.61 7.87 32.19
C LYS A 158 -25.45 8.34 31.30
N LEU A 159 -24.71 9.34 31.80
CA LEU A 159 -23.61 10.00 31.07
C LEU A 159 -22.47 9.04 30.69
N GLU A 160 -22.12 8.09 31.56
CA GLU A 160 -21.07 7.08 31.32
C GLU A 160 -21.34 6.27 30.04
N ARG A 161 -22.58 5.79 29.88
CA ARG A 161 -23.00 5.02 28.70
C ARG A 161 -23.00 5.86 27.43
N ARG A 162 -23.39 7.14 27.56
CA ARG A 162 -23.31 8.11 26.46
C ARG A 162 -21.87 8.31 25.99
N ILE A 163 -20.94 8.54 26.92
CA ILE A 163 -19.53 8.75 26.59
C ILE A 163 -18.95 7.51 25.91
N LEU A 164 -19.21 6.31 26.45
CA LEU A 164 -18.76 5.06 25.84
C LEU A 164 -19.34 4.86 24.43
N TRP A 165 -20.62 5.13 24.22
CA TRP A 165 -21.27 5.01 22.92
C TRP A 165 -20.63 5.95 21.88
N ILE A 166 -20.36 7.20 22.27
CA ILE A 166 -19.70 8.20 21.43
C ILE A 166 -18.25 7.78 21.15
N ALA A 167 -17.51 7.33 22.16
CA ALA A 167 -16.14 6.89 22.02
C ALA A 167 -16.01 5.69 21.05
N ILE A 168 -16.91 4.70 21.14
CA ILE A 168 -16.94 3.56 20.21
C ILE A 168 -17.26 4.04 18.79
N GLY A 169 -18.25 4.93 18.63
CA GLY A 169 -18.61 5.46 17.30
C GLY A 169 -17.48 6.28 16.66
N PHE A 170 -16.87 7.17 17.45
CA PHE A 170 -15.79 8.03 16.99
C PHE A 170 -14.51 7.26 16.67
N THR A 171 -14.21 6.17 17.37
CA THR A 171 -13.04 5.34 17.08
C THR A 171 -13.30 4.35 15.93
N SER A 172 -14.53 3.84 15.78
CA SER A 172 -14.87 2.88 14.73
C SER A 172 -14.83 3.46 13.30
N ILE A 173 -15.21 4.73 13.12
CA ILE A 173 -15.27 5.35 11.78
C ILE A 173 -13.87 5.55 11.18
N PRO A 174 -12.92 6.24 11.83
CA PRO A 174 -11.57 6.42 11.31
C PRO A 174 -10.83 5.10 11.19
N LEU A 175 -11.00 4.19 12.15
CA LEU A 175 -10.37 2.87 12.10
C LEU A 175 -10.82 2.14 10.83
N HIS A 176 -12.12 2.03 10.56
CA HIS A 176 -12.59 1.34 9.37
C HIS A 176 -12.13 1.99 8.06
N LEU A 177 -12.09 3.33 8.00
CA LEU A 177 -11.66 4.05 6.80
C LEU A 177 -10.15 3.89 6.54
N LEU A 178 -9.33 3.99 7.57
CA LEU A 178 -7.87 4.02 7.46
C LEU A 178 -7.23 2.63 7.50
N TYR A 179 -7.93 1.60 7.98
CA TYR A 179 -7.35 0.26 8.13
C TYR A 179 -6.97 -0.36 6.78
N ASN A 180 -7.71 -0.06 5.72
CA ASN A 180 -7.37 -0.50 4.35
C ASN A 180 -6.06 0.10 3.83
N SER A 181 -5.65 1.25 4.35
CA SER A 181 -4.40 1.92 3.98
C SER A 181 -3.21 1.54 4.86
N ALA A 182 -3.43 0.73 5.91
CA ALA A 182 -2.37 0.32 6.84
C ALA A 182 -1.32 -0.61 6.19
N VAL A 183 -1.72 -1.31 5.11
CA VAL A 183 -0.85 -2.15 4.31
C VAL A 183 -1.05 -1.75 2.86
N TYR A 184 0.04 -1.59 2.12
CA TYR A 184 0.02 -1.36 0.68
C TYR A 184 1.16 -2.11 0.02
N THR A 185 1.02 -2.37 -1.27
CA THR A 185 2.09 -2.92 -2.11
C THR A 185 2.62 -1.81 -3.00
N SER A 186 3.94 -1.66 -3.07
CA SER A 186 4.61 -0.73 -3.98
C SER A 186 5.53 -1.51 -4.93
N LEU A 187 5.66 -1.01 -6.16
CA LEU A 187 6.67 -1.48 -7.10
C LEU A 187 7.94 -0.65 -6.94
N ALA A 188 9.10 -1.29 -7.09
CA ALA A 188 10.36 -0.57 -7.24
C ALA A 188 10.34 0.20 -8.56
N ALA A 189 10.67 1.49 -8.51
CA ALA A 189 10.90 2.30 -9.68
C ALA A 189 12.37 2.73 -9.63
N ASN A 190 13.21 2.03 -10.39
CA ASN A 190 14.65 2.25 -10.36
C ASN A 190 15.04 3.43 -11.25
N ASP A 191 15.88 4.31 -10.70
CA ASP A 191 16.64 5.26 -11.52
C ASP A 191 17.77 4.49 -12.21
N PHE A 192 17.93 4.71 -13.52
CA PHE A 192 18.89 3.98 -14.33
C PHE A 192 19.64 4.87 -15.31
N VAL A 193 20.85 4.45 -15.64
CA VAL A 193 21.71 5.10 -16.63
C VAL A 193 21.62 4.35 -17.94
N VAL A 194 21.52 5.08 -19.05
CA VAL A 194 21.67 4.53 -20.38
C VAL A 194 22.98 5.06 -20.97
N ALA A 195 23.87 4.17 -21.39
CA ALA A 195 25.14 4.50 -22.01
C ALA A 195 25.16 3.95 -23.43
N VAL A 196 25.48 4.79 -24.41
CA VAL A 196 25.69 4.36 -25.80
C VAL A 196 27.17 4.12 -26.01
N VAL A 197 27.53 2.92 -26.46
CA VAL A 197 28.92 2.47 -26.59
C VAL A 197 29.21 1.91 -27.98
N SER A 198 30.47 1.94 -28.38
CA SER A 198 30.95 1.27 -29.59
C SER A 198 30.93 -0.25 -29.42
N LYS A 199 30.98 -0.99 -30.53
CA LYS A 199 30.95 -2.46 -30.53
C LYS A 199 32.12 -3.06 -29.73
N ASP A 200 33.25 -2.39 -29.76
CA ASP A 200 34.54 -2.80 -29.17
C ASP A 200 34.71 -2.37 -27.71
N HIS A 201 33.72 -1.71 -27.09
CA HIS A 201 33.81 -1.22 -25.71
C HIS A 201 34.12 -2.31 -24.67
N PHE A 202 33.67 -3.54 -24.91
CA PHE A 202 33.88 -4.67 -24.01
C PHE A 202 35.08 -5.55 -24.41
N GLU A 203 35.85 -5.14 -25.43
CA GLU A 203 37.05 -5.87 -25.85
C GLU A 203 38.27 -5.45 -24.98
N PRO A 204 39.24 -6.36 -24.73
CA PRO A 204 40.43 -6.04 -23.97
C PRO A 204 41.23 -4.88 -24.58
N GLY A 205 41.45 -3.83 -23.80
CA GLY A 205 42.20 -2.64 -24.24
C GLY A 205 41.33 -1.48 -24.77
N ALA A 206 40.01 -1.59 -24.68
CA ALA A 206 39.08 -0.49 -24.95
C ALA A 206 39.40 0.75 -24.09
N TYR A 207 39.49 1.91 -24.72
CA TYR A 207 39.67 3.19 -24.04
C TYR A 207 38.32 3.86 -23.77
N SER A 208 38.08 4.28 -22.54
CA SER A 208 36.82 4.88 -22.08
C SER A 208 37.09 6.15 -21.30
N ASN A 209 36.65 7.30 -21.82
CA ASN A 209 36.76 8.60 -21.14
C ASN A 209 35.41 9.36 -21.14
N MET A 210 34.67 9.21 -20.07
CA MET A 210 33.35 9.82 -19.89
C MET A 210 33.36 11.35 -19.84
N THR A 211 34.51 11.98 -19.54
CA THR A 211 34.60 13.44 -19.48
C THR A 211 34.36 14.08 -20.84
N GLU A 212 34.76 13.40 -21.92
CA GLU A 212 34.63 13.91 -23.29
C GLU A 212 33.17 13.86 -23.80
N THR A 213 32.41 12.83 -23.41
CA THR A 213 31.00 12.67 -23.83
C THR A 213 30.09 13.70 -23.17
N LEU A 214 30.38 14.09 -21.94
CA LEU A 214 29.63 15.13 -21.20
C LEU A 214 29.95 16.55 -21.68
N VAL A 215 31.15 16.79 -22.20
CA VAL A 215 31.56 18.10 -22.75
C VAL A 215 30.90 18.36 -24.11
N ALA A 216 30.50 17.30 -24.82
CA ALA A 216 29.87 17.40 -26.14
C ALA A 216 28.38 17.76 -26.12
N SER A 217 27.73 17.88 -24.95
CA SER A 217 26.45 18.57 -24.85
C SER A 217 26.72 20.05 -24.55
N PRO A 218 26.72 20.95 -25.57
CA PRO A 218 26.60 22.37 -25.30
C PRO A 218 25.20 22.59 -24.77
N ASP A 219 25.05 22.59 -23.46
CA ASP A 219 23.85 23.09 -22.83
C ASP A 219 23.65 24.55 -23.27
N GLN A 220 22.62 24.77 -24.06
CA GLN A 220 22.19 26.12 -24.42
C GLN A 220 21.07 26.51 -23.46
N GLU A 221 21.44 26.87 -22.23
CA GLU A 221 20.47 27.50 -21.32
C GLU A 221 20.22 28.96 -21.79
N TRP A 222 18.96 29.31 -22.03
CA TRP A 222 18.55 30.71 -22.21
C TRP A 222 18.45 31.37 -20.83
N ARG A 223 19.52 32.01 -20.36
CA ARG A 223 19.46 32.81 -19.13
C ARG A 223 18.91 34.20 -19.41
N PHE A 224 17.79 34.53 -18.77
CA PHE A 224 17.27 35.89 -18.69
C PHE A 224 18.00 36.66 -17.59
N ASN A 225 18.92 37.55 -17.98
CA ASN A 225 19.43 38.56 -17.07
C ASN A 225 18.41 39.71 -16.99
N ASN A 226 17.75 39.86 -15.84
CA ASN A 226 16.81 40.96 -15.58
C ASN A 226 17.42 42.36 -15.72
N ALA A 227 18.76 42.47 -15.78
CA ALA A 227 19.47 43.74 -15.96
C ALA A 227 19.64 44.16 -17.44
N VAL A 228 19.58 43.24 -18.40
CA VAL A 228 19.95 43.52 -19.81
C VAL A 228 18.75 43.38 -20.75
N GLY A 229 17.65 42.73 -20.32
CA GLY A 229 16.44 42.58 -21.13
C GLY A 229 16.62 41.76 -22.41
N THR A 230 17.84 41.28 -22.67
CA THR A 230 18.16 40.38 -23.78
C THR A 230 18.67 39.07 -23.20
N PRO A 231 18.24 37.94 -23.77
CA PRO A 231 18.83 36.66 -23.41
C PRO A 231 20.26 36.59 -23.93
N TYR A 232 21.17 36.07 -23.11
CA TYR A 232 22.56 35.89 -23.51
C TYR A 232 22.95 34.42 -23.39
N ARG A 233 23.90 34.02 -24.23
CA ARG A 233 24.30 32.63 -24.47
C ARG A 233 25.45 32.27 -23.53
N THR A 234 25.28 31.26 -22.68
CA THR A 234 26.37 30.70 -21.87
C THR A 234 26.57 29.23 -22.19
N THR A 235 27.83 28.79 -22.27
CA THR A 235 28.20 27.37 -22.30
C THR A 235 28.52 26.94 -20.86
N ARG A 236 27.79 25.98 -20.29
CA ARG A 236 28.18 25.39 -19.00
C ARG A 236 29.19 24.29 -19.33
N ARG A 237 30.42 24.48 -18.89
CA ARG A 237 31.27 23.32 -18.65
C ARG A 237 30.61 22.57 -17.50
N TYR A 238 30.27 21.29 -17.68
CA TYR A 238 29.96 20.43 -16.54
C TYR A 238 31.13 20.54 -15.56
N GLN A 239 30.84 21.03 -14.35
CA GLN A 239 31.82 21.00 -13.26
C GLN A 239 32.11 19.53 -12.97
N THR A 240 33.39 19.18 -12.93
CA THR A 240 33.92 17.83 -12.69
C THR A 240 33.48 17.20 -11.36
N ASP A 241 32.83 17.97 -10.47
CA ASP A 241 32.25 17.54 -9.19
C ASP A 241 30.73 17.29 -9.24
N SER A 242 30.12 17.20 -10.43
CA SER A 242 28.69 16.92 -10.57
C SER A 242 28.32 15.51 -10.07
N GLU A 243 27.26 15.39 -9.27
CA GLU A 243 26.69 14.11 -8.81
C GLU A 243 26.44 13.12 -9.97
N THR A 244 26.11 13.63 -11.16
CA THR A 244 25.88 12.86 -12.39
C THR A 244 27.16 12.17 -12.89
N ILE A 245 28.32 12.84 -12.80
CA ILE A 245 29.61 12.24 -13.18
C ILE A 245 29.97 11.08 -12.23
N GLN A 246 29.72 11.27 -10.94
CA GLN A 246 29.97 10.23 -9.93
C GLN A 246 29.00 9.06 -10.06
N LEU A 247 27.74 9.31 -10.46
CA LEU A 247 26.79 8.26 -10.80
C LEU A 247 27.28 7.44 -11.99
N PHE A 248 27.60 8.09 -13.10
CA PHE A 248 28.05 7.41 -14.31
C PHE A 248 29.35 6.62 -14.07
N ARG A 249 30.29 7.15 -13.29
CA ARG A 249 31.52 6.43 -12.92
C ARG A 249 31.21 5.11 -12.23
N ARG A 250 30.30 5.13 -11.24
CA ARG A 250 29.87 3.92 -10.53
C ARG A 250 29.22 2.89 -11.45
N VAL A 251 28.53 3.31 -12.51
CA VAL A 251 27.92 2.38 -13.47
C VAL A 251 28.98 1.64 -14.29
N LEU A 252 30.03 2.34 -14.74
CA LEU A 252 31.13 1.70 -15.45
C LEU A 252 31.92 0.76 -14.53
N GLU A 253 32.31 1.24 -13.35
CA GLU A 253 33.03 0.43 -12.34
C GLU A 253 32.19 -0.78 -11.89
N GLY A 254 30.89 -0.61 -11.76
CA GLY A 254 29.95 -1.67 -11.43
C GLY A 254 29.91 -2.77 -12.49
N TYR A 255 29.91 -2.39 -13.77
CA TYR A 255 30.01 -3.35 -14.86
C TYR A 255 31.35 -4.12 -14.84
N ASP A 256 32.48 -3.43 -14.67
CA ASP A 256 33.80 -4.07 -14.65
C ASP A 256 33.95 -5.10 -13.51
N THR A 257 33.28 -4.86 -12.39
CA THR A 257 33.34 -5.73 -11.20
C THR A 257 32.24 -6.80 -11.15
N GLY A 258 31.10 -6.56 -11.80
CA GLY A 258 29.89 -7.38 -11.72
C GLY A 258 29.30 -7.75 -13.08
N ALA A 259 30.12 -8.01 -14.09
CA ALA A 259 29.65 -8.29 -15.45
C ALA A 259 28.67 -9.49 -15.54
N GLU A 260 28.69 -10.43 -14.59
CA GLU A 260 27.75 -11.55 -14.52
C GLU A 260 26.30 -11.12 -14.20
N ASP A 261 26.12 -9.93 -13.63
CA ASP A 261 24.80 -9.36 -13.33
C ASP A 261 24.15 -8.70 -14.56
N TYR A 262 24.82 -8.70 -15.71
CA TYR A 262 24.33 -8.11 -16.96
C TYR A 262 23.90 -9.19 -17.95
N ASP A 263 22.66 -9.06 -18.46
CA ASP A 263 22.17 -9.92 -19.54
C ASP A 263 22.51 -9.29 -20.91
N ASP A 264 23.03 -10.10 -21.82
CA ASP A 264 23.09 -9.78 -23.25
C ASP A 264 21.72 -9.95 -23.90
N LEU A 265 21.18 -8.86 -24.43
CA LEU A 265 19.85 -8.82 -25.01
C LEU A 265 19.91 -8.44 -26.49
N THR A 266 19.02 -9.05 -27.27
CA THR A 266 18.74 -8.60 -28.64
C THR A 266 18.08 -7.22 -28.60
N THR A 267 18.15 -6.47 -29.71
CA THR A 267 17.44 -5.19 -29.82
C THR A 267 15.94 -5.33 -29.56
N SER A 268 15.32 -6.42 -29.99
CA SER A 268 13.90 -6.70 -29.77
C SER A 268 13.57 -6.93 -28.30
N ASP A 269 14.38 -7.72 -27.59
CA ASP A 269 14.15 -7.98 -26.16
C ASP A 269 14.42 -6.73 -25.33
N CYS A 270 15.49 -6.00 -25.68
CA CYS A 270 15.87 -4.76 -25.02
C CYS A 270 14.77 -3.70 -25.06
N THR A 271 14.27 -3.41 -26.26
CA THR A 271 13.21 -2.41 -26.48
C THR A 271 11.91 -2.83 -25.79
N LYS A 272 11.60 -4.14 -25.76
CA LYS A 272 10.43 -4.65 -25.06
C LYS A 272 10.53 -4.52 -23.54
N ILE A 273 11.70 -4.79 -22.95
CA ILE A 273 11.93 -4.72 -21.49
C ILE A 273 11.83 -3.28 -20.99
N TYR A 274 12.44 -2.33 -21.73
CA TYR A 274 12.47 -0.92 -21.32
C TYR A 274 11.27 -0.10 -21.81
N ASN A 275 10.36 -0.69 -22.59
CA ASN A 275 9.06 -0.09 -22.90
C ASN A 275 8.04 -0.36 -21.78
N THR A 276 8.31 0.22 -20.62
CA THR A 276 7.49 0.12 -19.39
C THR A 276 7.41 1.49 -18.73
N ASP A 277 6.36 1.76 -17.98
CA ASP A 277 6.21 3.01 -17.22
C ASP A 277 7.25 3.11 -16.09
N PHE A 278 7.62 1.98 -15.49
CA PHE A 278 8.62 1.88 -14.44
C PHE A 278 9.50 0.65 -14.65
N VAL A 279 10.81 0.84 -14.49
CA VAL A 279 11.80 -0.23 -14.55
C VAL A 279 12.03 -0.75 -13.12
N SER A 280 11.63 -1.99 -12.85
CA SER A 280 11.64 -2.55 -11.48
C SER A 280 12.67 -3.66 -11.25
N ASN A 281 12.91 -4.51 -12.24
CA ASN A 281 13.82 -5.68 -12.15
C ASN A 281 15.13 -5.48 -12.91
N ARG A 282 15.35 -4.26 -13.40
CA ARG A 282 16.48 -3.87 -14.22
C ARG A 282 16.95 -2.49 -13.76
N ARG A 283 18.17 -2.16 -14.14
CA ARG A 283 18.71 -0.82 -13.92
C ARG A 283 19.56 -0.39 -15.11
N ASN A 284 20.88 -0.33 -14.96
CA ASN A 284 21.77 0.30 -15.93
C ASN A 284 21.78 -0.44 -17.27
N LEU A 285 21.89 0.32 -18.36
CA LEU A 285 21.74 -0.17 -19.72
C LEU A 285 22.88 0.33 -20.60
N PHE A 286 23.56 -0.59 -21.29
CA PHE A 286 24.52 -0.27 -22.34
C PHE A 286 23.91 -0.58 -23.71
N LEU A 287 23.78 0.43 -24.56
CA LEU A 287 23.38 0.29 -25.96
C LEU A 287 24.61 0.13 -26.84
N ILE A 288 24.72 -1.02 -27.50
CA ILE A 288 25.90 -1.37 -28.28
C ILE A 288 25.62 -1.00 -29.74
N THR A 289 26.42 -0.10 -30.29
CA THR A 289 26.29 0.32 -31.69
C THR A 289 26.98 -0.66 -32.65
N LYS A 290 26.67 -0.55 -33.95
CA LYS A 290 27.42 -1.27 -35.00
C LYS A 290 28.78 -0.65 -35.33
N LEU A 291 29.06 0.55 -34.80
CA LEU A 291 30.31 1.28 -35.06
C LEU A 291 31.45 0.62 -34.30
N SER A 292 32.56 0.33 -34.98
CA SER A 292 33.84 0.03 -34.32
C SER A 292 34.65 1.31 -34.19
N SER A 293 35.28 1.47 -33.02
CA SER A 293 36.26 2.52 -32.79
C SER A 293 37.55 2.18 -33.55
N ASN A 294 37.60 2.46 -34.86
CA ASN A 294 38.71 2.05 -35.74
C ASN A 294 40.05 2.78 -35.47
N ALA A 295 40.18 3.54 -34.39
CA ALA A 295 41.43 4.17 -33.98
C ALA A 295 41.75 3.80 -32.54
N THR A 296 43.01 3.43 -32.28
CA THR A 296 43.60 2.97 -31.01
C THR A 296 43.48 3.94 -29.83
N TYR A 297 42.75 5.05 -29.99
CA TYR A 297 42.56 6.14 -29.02
C TYR A 297 41.15 6.76 -29.07
N ASN A 298 40.21 6.20 -29.83
CA ASN A 298 38.86 6.74 -29.85
C ASN A 298 38.06 6.19 -28.67
N ASN A 299 37.51 7.11 -27.89
CA ASN A 299 36.64 6.82 -26.76
C ASN A 299 35.49 5.89 -27.19
N THR A 300 35.37 4.76 -26.51
CA THR A 300 34.36 3.74 -26.79
C THR A 300 32.99 4.09 -26.21
N ILE A 301 32.94 5.04 -25.27
CA ILE A 301 31.68 5.65 -24.79
C ILE A 301 31.34 6.79 -25.73
N LEU A 302 30.15 6.72 -26.33
CA LEU A 302 29.66 7.73 -27.28
C LEU A 302 28.75 8.75 -26.59
N ASP A 303 27.92 8.31 -25.65
CA ASP A 303 26.97 9.19 -24.96
C ASP A 303 26.44 8.52 -23.68
N MET A 304 25.95 9.29 -22.70
CA MET A 304 25.35 8.78 -21.47
C MET A 304 24.25 9.69 -20.93
N ILE A 305 23.13 9.11 -20.51
CA ILE A 305 22.00 9.80 -19.87
C ILE A 305 21.58 9.13 -18.57
N ASN A 306 21.04 9.93 -17.65
CA ASN A 306 20.42 9.45 -16.42
C ASN A 306 18.89 9.56 -16.55
N ILE A 307 18.17 8.46 -16.38
CA ILE A 307 16.70 8.43 -16.38
C ILE A 307 16.21 8.32 -14.95
N LYS A 308 15.43 9.31 -14.52
CA LYS A 308 14.83 9.35 -13.17
C LYS A 308 13.46 8.69 -13.21
N SER A 309 13.19 7.86 -12.20
CA SER A 309 11.90 7.20 -11.97
C SER A 309 10.73 8.17 -11.77
N SER A 310 11.02 9.43 -11.40
CA SER A 310 10.02 10.50 -11.27
C SER A 310 9.48 11.03 -12.60
N ASP A 311 10.18 10.77 -13.71
CA ASP A 311 9.84 11.34 -15.01
C ASP A 311 8.70 10.53 -15.64
N THR A 312 7.57 11.19 -15.94
CA THR A 312 6.26 10.60 -16.29
C THR A 312 6.22 9.81 -17.61
N ALA A 313 7.32 9.71 -18.34
CA ALA A 313 7.43 8.94 -19.59
C ALA A 313 8.81 8.30 -19.69
N SER A 314 9.04 7.26 -18.87
CA SER A 314 10.35 6.62 -18.71
C SER A 314 10.81 5.78 -19.90
N SER A 315 9.98 5.58 -20.93
CA SER A 315 10.36 4.92 -22.19
C SER A 315 10.61 5.90 -23.35
N ASP A 316 10.32 7.20 -23.18
CA ASP A 316 10.47 8.20 -24.25
C ASP A 316 11.91 8.42 -24.69
N TRP A 317 12.87 8.13 -23.81
CA TRP A 317 14.29 8.18 -24.14
C TRP A 317 14.65 7.28 -25.31
N MET A 318 13.85 6.22 -25.57
CA MET A 318 14.06 5.32 -26.70
C MET A 318 13.91 6.05 -28.04
N CYS A 319 13.05 7.07 -28.14
CA CYS A 319 12.96 7.95 -29.32
C CYS A 319 13.76 9.25 -29.17
N THR A 320 13.91 9.76 -27.95
CA THR A 320 14.41 11.12 -27.67
C THR A 320 15.63 11.14 -26.74
N TYR A 321 16.55 10.20 -26.96
CA TYR A 321 17.75 10.05 -26.15
C TYR A 321 18.50 11.36 -25.90
N ASN A 322 18.80 12.14 -26.95
CA ASN A 322 19.49 13.43 -26.87
C ASN A 322 18.74 14.55 -26.11
N SER A 323 17.46 14.34 -25.81
CA SER A 323 16.61 15.29 -25.10
C SER A 323 16.14 14.72 -23.75
N SER A 324 16.68 13.56 -23.37
CA SER A 324 16.35 12.83 -22.16
C SER A 324 17.45 12.94 -21.12
N GLY A 325 17.08 12.93 -19.85
CA GLY A 325 17.98 13.09 -18.72
C GLY A 325 18.17 14.55 -18.27
N ASP A 326 19.23 14.81 -17.49
CA ASP A 326 19.48 16.08 -16.80
C ASP A 326 19.80 17.26 -17.74
N SER A 327 19.87 17.04 -19.05
CA SER A 327 20.20 18.04 -20.06
C SER A 327 19.07 19.03 -20.37
N GLY A 328 17.88 18.90 -19.75
CA GLY A 328 16.92 20.00 -19.64
C GLY A 328 16.46 20.63 -20.95
N ILE A 329 16.53 19.92 -22.07
CA ILE A 329 16.02 20.43 -23.34
C ILE A 329 14.50 20.36 -23.26
N LEU A 330 13.84 21.52 -23.32
CA LEU A 330 12.39 21.62 -23.48
C LEU A 330 11.97 20.70 -24.64
N ARG A 331 11.22 19.63 -24.32
CA ARG A 331 10.59 18.77 -25.32
C ARG A 331 9.82 19.69 -26.29
N PRO A 332 10.09 19.64 -27.61
CA PRO A 332 9.34 20.44 -28.56
C PRO A 332 7.85 20.12 -28.41
N VAL A 333 7.01 21.17 -28.39
CA VAL A 333 5.56 21.06 -28.10
C VAL A 333 4.82 20.11 -29.06
N ASN A 334 5.42 19.81 -30.22
CA ASN A 334 4.87 18.93 -31.26
C ASN A 334 5.68 17.63 -31.47
N PHE A 335 6.54 17.22 -30.53
CA PHE A 335 7.28 15.97 -30.67
C PHE A 335 6.42 14.77 -30.24
N VAL A 336 6.11 13.90 -31.19
CA VAL A 336 5.43 12.62 -30.94
C VAL A 336 6.48 11.53 -30.86
N CYS A 337 6.79 11.05 -29.66
CA CYS A 337 7.48 9.77 -29.44
C CYS A 337 6.40 8.74 -29.14
N ASP A 338 6.35 7.67 -29.91
CA ASP A 338 5.64 6.45 -29.51
C ASP A 338 6.65 5.32 -29.37
N PRO A 339 7.12 5.03 -28.14
CA PRO A 339 8.01 3.91 -27.87
C PRO A 339 7.44 2.55 -28.34
N HIS A 340 6.11 2.39 -28.40
CA HIS A 340 5.50 1.17 -28.93
C HIS A 340 5.75 0.99 -30.43
N GLU A 341 5.85 2.09 -31.18
CA GLU A 341 6.21 2.04 -32.60
C GLU A 341 7.63 1.51 -32.77
N ILE A 342 8.56 1.94 -31.91
CA ILE A 342 9.95 1.43 -31.91
C ILE A 342 9.96 -0.08 -31.66
N VAL A 343 9.28 -0.54 -30.61
CA VAL A 343 9.19 -1.99 -30.30
C VAL A 343 8.63 -2.77 -31.48
N THR A 344 7.58 -2.25 -32.12
CA THR A 344 6.93 -2.89 -33.27
C THR A 344 7.84 -2.93 -34.49
N ASN A 345 8.55 -1.84 -34.78
CA ASN A 345 9.46 -1.74 -35.92
C ASN A 345 10.67 -2.66 -35.75
N VAL A 346 11.25 -2.71 -34.56
CA VAL A 346 12.38 -3.59 -34.25
C VAL A 346 11.95 -5.05 -34.32
N ALA A 347 10.77 -5.40 -33.82
CA ALA A 347 10.22 -6.76 -33.96
C ALA A 347 9.99 -7.18 -35.42
N ARG A 348 9.79 -6.22 -36.34
CA ARG A 348 9.70 -6.45 -37.79
C ARG A 348 11.07 -6.51 -38.49
N GLY A 349 12.18 -6.36 -37.75
CA GLY A 349 13.53 -6.37 -38.28
C GLY A 349 14.03 -5.02 -38.81
N LEU A 350 13.31 -3.91 -38.53
CA LEU A 350 13.80 -2.58 -38.85
C LEU A 350 14.90 -2.14 -37.85
N PRO A 351 15.90 -1.37 -38.30
CA PRO A 351 16.99 -0.95 -37.43
C PRO A 351 16.52 0.03 -36.35
N TRP A 352 16.93 -0.20 -35.11
CA TRP A 352 16.75 0.77 -34.02
C TRP A 352 17.84 1.84 -34.10
N ARG A 353 17.44 3.10 -34.21
CA ARG A 353 18.36 4.24 -34.32
C ARG A 353 18.14 5.22 -33.19
N VAL A 354 19.22 5.68 -32.59
CA VAL A 354 19.23 6.62 -31.48
C VAL A 354 20.01 7.87 -31.90
N SER A 355 19.49 9.06 -31.55
CA SER A 355 20.17 10.33 -31.80
C SER A 355 20.95 10.72 -30.55
N LEU A 356 22.25 10.95 -30.69
CA LEU A 356 23.16 11.36 -29.61
C LEU A 356 23.11 12.87 -29.39
N HIS A 357 23.64 13.34 -28.26
CA HIS A 357 23.80 14.77 -27.98
C HIS A 357 24.73 15.47 -28.97
N THR A 358 25.65 14.76 -29.60
CA THR A 358 26.50 15.27 -30.70
C THR A 358 25.71 15.62 -31.96
N GLY A 359 24.47 15.13 -32.07
CA GLY A 359 23.65 15.21 -33.29
C GLY A 359 23.79 13.99 -34.20
N ASP A 360 24.73 13.10 -33.93
CA ASP A 360 24.92 11.87 -34.69
C ASP A 360 23.78 10.89 -34.46
N LYS A 361 23.40 10.16 -35.52
CA LYS A 361 22.43 9.05 -35.42
C LYS A 361 23.15 7.73 -35.54
N VAL A 362 23.06 6.92 -34.50
CA VAL A 362 23.72 5.61 -34.43
C VAL A 362 22.70 4.48 -34.44
N GLU A 363 23.07 3.38 -35.10
CA GLU A 363 22.25 2.17 -35.14
C GLU A 363 22.66 1.21 -34.03
N ILE A 364 21.68 0.78 -33.24
CA ILE A 364 21.88 -0.13 -32.12
C ILE A 364 21.84 -1.57 -32.62
N SER A 365 22.84 -2.35 -32.23
CA SER A 365 23.02 -3.75 -32.59
C SER A 365 22.58 -4.73 -31.51
N GLY A 366 22.57 -4.28 -30.26
CA GLY A 366 22.17 -5.06 -29.09
C GLY A 366 22.29 -4.21 -27.83
N CYS A 367 21.97 -4.78 -26.67
CA CYS A 367 22.20 -4.09 -25.41
C CYS A 367 22.63 -5.05 -24.30
N LYS A 368 23.33 -4.51 -23.31
CA LYS A 368 23.62 -5.20 -22.04
C LYS A 368 22.85 -4.51 -20.93
N SER A 369 22.04 -5.28 -20.19
CA SER A 369 21.14 -4.73 -19.18
C SER A 369 21.40 -5.35 -17.82
N GLU A 370 21.66 -4.50 -16.82
CA GLU A 370 21.87 -4.88 -15.43
C GLU A 370 20.58 -5.49 -14.85
N ARG A 371 20.71 -6.64 -14.22
CA ARG A 371 19.66 -7.27 -13.41
C ARG A 371 19.67 -6.68 -12.01
N THR A 372 18.48 -6.41 -11.49
CA THR A 372 18.31 -6.12 -10.07
C THR A 372 17.36 -7.14 -9.47
N ASP A 373 17.52 -7.40 -8.18
CA ASP A 373 16.50 -8.13 -7.43
C ASP A 373 15.18 -7.35 -7.47
N GLU A 374 14.07 -8.07 -7.71
CA GLU A 374 12.70 -7.52 -7.69
C GLU A 374 12.22 -7.15 -6.28
#